data_AF-A0A3N0WAT1-F1
#
_entry.id   AF-A0A3N0WAT1-F1
#
_cell.length_a   1.000
_cell.length_b   1.000
_cell.length_c   1.000
_cell.angle_alpha   90.00
_cell.angle_beta   90.00
_cell.angle_gamma   90.00
#
_symmetry.space_group_name_H-M   'P 1'
#
loop_
_entity.id
_entity.type
_entity.pdbx_description
1 polymer ?
#
loop_
_entity_poly.entity_id
_entity_poly.type
_entity_poly.pdbx_seq_one_letter_code
_entity_poly.pdbx_strand_id
1 'polypeptide(L)'
;MRYIFSLFLIIFSSFSGAQELPPPPAMANSSQQKLIDEFIEVSHYKEALINYAKDYLKLKMFDYSVDPPKKLLTKEQAISVINSFNFDDFKISLYSSFSFISEKNLKELIEFHKGIGGALSRNNSVFLITPTIDLNIKNQLDYAIENIQK
;
A
#
# COMPACT_ATOMS: atom_id res chain seq x y z
N MET A 1 50.15 25.87 -9.05
CA MET A 1 48.87 25.69 -9.78
C MET A 1 48.56 24.24 -10.15
N ARG A 2 49.50 23.47 -10.72
CA ARG A 2 49.22 22.08 -11.20
C ARG A 2 48.80 21.09 -10.10
N TYR A 3 49.31 21.21 -8.87
CA TYR A 3 48.98 20.31 -7.75
C TYR A 3 47.64 20.60 -7.06
N ILE A 4 47.13 21.85 -7.18
CA ILE A 4 45.84 22.25 -6.57
C ILE A 4 44.68 21.64 -7.36
N PHE A 5 44.79 21.61 -8.69
CA PHE A 5 43.82 20.95 -9.56
C PHE A 5 43.73 19.44 -9.32
N SER A 6 44.87 18.78 -9.05
CA SER A 6 44.90 17.34 -8.73
C SER A 6 44.26 17.01 -7.38
N LEU A 7 44.38 17.89 -6.39
CA LEU A 7 43.74 17.73 -5.07
C LEU A 7 42.21 17.88 -5.15
N PHE A 8 41.70 18.80 -5.97
CA PHE A 8 40.26 18.95 -6.20
C PHE A 8 39.63 17.71 -6.85
N LEU A 9 40.34 17.06 -7.77
CA LEU A 9 39.86 15.84 -8.44
C LEU A 9 39.69 14.64 -7.50
N ILE A 10 40.51 14.53 -6.44
CA ILE A 10 40.42 13.44 -5.45
C ILE A 10 39.24 13.64 -4.49
N ILE A 11 38.89 14.89 -4.18
CA ILE A 11 37.76 15.22 -3.31
C ILE A 11 36.44 14.97 -4.05
N PHE A 12 36.35 15.27 -5.34
CA PHE A 12 35.12 14.99 -6.11
C PHE A 12 34.88 13.49 -6.35
N SER A 13 35.93 12.69 -6.53
CA SER A 13 35.77 11.24 -6.75
C SER A 13 35.34 10.45 -5.51
N SER A 14 35.57 11.00 -4.31
CA SER A 14 35.12 10.40 -3.04
C SER A 14 33.65 10.69 -2.71
N PHE A 15 33.01 11.65 -3.39
CA PHE A 15 31.57 11.94 -3.24
C PHE A 15 30.67 11.13 -4.20
N SER A 16 31.23 10.48 -5.23
CA SER A 16 30.46 9.72 -6.22
C SER A 16 29.94 8.37 -5.70
N GLY A 17 30.44 7.89 -4.55
CA GLY A 17 30.08 6.59 -3.97
C GLY A 17 28.98 6.62 -2.91
N ALA A 18 28.46 7.79 -2.56
CA ALA A 18 27.47 7.95 -1.47
C ALA A 18 26.01 8.01 -1.97
N GLN A 19 25.76 7.77 -3.27
CA GLN A 19 24.40 7.51 -3.73
C GLN A 19 24.04 6.06 -3.39
N GLU A 20 23.54 5.83 -2.18
CA GLU A 20 22.78 4.62 -1.87
C GLU A 20 21.62 4.57 -2.88
N LEU A 21 21.78 3.76 -3.92
CA LEU A 21 20.65 3.34 -4.73
C LEU A 21 19.64 2.74 -3.74
N PRO A 22 18.36 3.15 -3.80
CA PRO A 22 17.37 2.59 -2.90
C PRO A 22 17.43 1.06 -3.03
N PRO A 23 17.47 0.32 -1.92
CA PRO A 23 17.53 -1.12 -1.98
C PRO A 23 16.37 -1.61 -2.86
N PRO A 24 16.61 -2.63 -3.70
CA PRO A 24 15.57 -3.17 -4.55
C PRO A 24 14.35 -3.51 -3.67
N PRO A 25 13.12 -3.30 -4.17
CA PRO A 25 11.93 -3.60 -3.39
C PRO A 25 12.03 -5.03 -2.84
N ALA A 26 11.81 -5.17 -1.53
CA ALA A 26 11.76 -6.50 -0.93
C ALA A 26 10.65 -7.30 -1.65
N MET A 27 11.03 -8.44 -2.22
CA MET A 27 10.10 -9.36 -2.87
C MET A 27 10.01 -10.64 -2.06
N ALA A 28 8.78 -11.04 -1.73
CA ALA A 28 8.51 -12.34 -1.17
C ALA A 28 8.97 -13.43 -2.16
N ASN A 29 9.69 -14.44 -1.66
CA ASN A 29 10.01 -15.62 -2.45
C ASN A 29 8.75 -16.47 -2.69
N SER A 30 8.82 -17.48 -3.58
CA SER A 30 7.63 -18.30 -3.94
C SER A 30 6.96 -18.98 -2.74
N SER A 31 7.73 -19.45 -1.75
CA SER A 31 7.18 -20.07 -0.53
C SER A 31 6.38 -19.04 0.28
N GLN A 32 6.97 -17.87 0.48
CA GLN A 32 6.36 -16.79 1.23
C GLN A 32 5.15 -16.18 0.51
N GLN A 33 5.16 -16.08 -0.83
CA GLN A 33 4.01 -15.65 -1.61
C GLN A 33 2.79 -16.56 -1.40
N LYS A 34 2.99 -17.89 -1.36
CA LYS A 34 1.90 -18.83 -1.08
C LYS A 34 1.30 -18.63 0.32
N LEU A 35 2.15 -18.38 1.33
CA LEU A 35 1.67 -18.06 2.68
C LEU A 35 0.91 -16.73 2.71
N ILE A 36 1.38 -15.73 1.97
CA ILE A 36 0.69 -14.44 1.85
C ILE A 36 -0.66 -14.61 1.15
N ASP A 37 -0.74 -15.41 0.10
CA ASP A 37 -2.00 -15.74 -0.58
C ASP A 37 -2.99 -16.45 0.35
N GLU A 38 -2.53 -17.44 1.11
CA GLU A 38 -3.35 -18.12 2.10
C GLU A 38 -3.82 -17.14 3.18
N PHE A 39 -2.93 -16.29 3.69
CA PHE A 39 -3.28 -15.23 4.65
C PHE A 39 -4.36 -14.29 4.09
N ILE A 40 -4.22 -13.83 2.85
CA ILE A 40 -5.18 -12.95 2.18
C ILE A 40 -6.58 -13.60 2.15
N GLU A 41 -6.63 -14.88 1.81
CA GLU A 41 -7.88 -15.64 1.70
C GLU A 41 -8.53 -15.84 3.08
N VAL A 42 -7.79 -16.42 4.03
CA VAL A 42 -8.37 -16.81 5.33
C VAL A 42 -8.73 -15.61 6.21
N SER A 43 -8.12 -14.44 5.98
CA SER A 43 -8.42 -13.22 6.73
C SER A 43 -9.51 -12.36 6.08
N HIS A 44 -10.08 -12.78 4.94
CA HIS A 44 -10.98 -11.95 4.13
C HIS A 44 -10.37 -10.58 3.84
N TYR A 45 -9.07 -10.57 3.51
CA TYR A 45 -8.28 -9.35 3.43
C TYR A 45 -8.79 -8.42 2.33
N LYS A 46 -9.20 -8.99 1.21
CA LYS A 46 -9.73 -8.24 0.06
C LYS A 46 -10.96 -7.44 0.47
N GLU A 47 -11.90 -8.07 1.17
CA GLU A 47 -13.11 -7.42 1.66
C GLU A 47 -12.77 -6.29 2.64
N ALA A 48 -11.84 -6.53 3.55
CA ALA A 48 -11.40 -5.51 4.51
C ALA A 48 -10.75 -4.31 3.83
N LEU A 49 -9.88 -4.57 2.85
CA LEU A 49 -9.21 -3.54 2.06
C LEU A 49 -10.21 -2.72 1.24
N ILE A 50 -11.25 -3.36 0.67
CA ILE A 50 -12.33 -2.66 -0.04
C ILE A 50 -13.16 -1.81 0.93
N ASN A 51 -13.43 -2.28 2.14
CA ASN A 51 -14.15 -1.50 3.14
C ASN A 51 -13.35 -0.28 3.59
N TYR A 52 -12.04 -0.45 3.77
CA TYR A 52 -11.09 0.64 4.00
C TYR A 52 -11.14 1.68 2.86
N ALA A 53 -11.07 1.22 1.60
CA ALA A 53 -11.17 2.09 0.43
C ALA A 53 -12.48 2.89 0.42
N LYS A 54 -13.61 2.24 0.72
CA LYS A 54 -14.92 2.92 0.78
C LYS A 54 -14.94 4.03 1.82
N ASP A 55 -14.37 3.79 3.00
CA ASP A 55 -14.32 4.80 4.05
C ASP A 55 -13.38 5.94 3.71
N TYR A 56 -12.22 5.65 3.09
CA TYR A 56 -11.33 6.69 2.56
C TYR A 56 -12.01 7.56 1.51
N LEU A 57 -12.74 6.96 0.55
CA LEU A 57 -13.46 7.72 -0.47
C LEU A 57 -14.57 8.60 0.11
N LYS A 58 -15.28 8.14 1.15
CA LYS A 58 -16.28 8.98 1.84
C LYS A 58 -15.64 10.26 2.40
N LEU A 59 -14.41 10.17 2.92
CA LEU A 59 -13.67 11.34 3.40
C LEU A 59 -13.29 12.25 2.23
N LYS A 60 -12.89 11.69 1.09
CA LYS A 60 -12.52 12.43 -0.13
C LYS A 60 -13.70 13.03 -0.89
N MET A 61 -14.94 12.66 -0.56
CA MET A 61 -16.13 13.21 -1.23
C MET A 61 -16.31 14.72 -0.97
N PHE A 62 -15.71 15.27 0.07
CA PHE A 62 -15.86 16.66 0.46
C PHE A 62 -14.50 17.31 0.75
N ASP A 63 -14.33 18.53 0.28
CA ASP A 63 -13.25 19.43 0.67
C ASP A 63 -13.69 20.21 1.91
N TYR A 64 -13.10 19.86 3.04
CA TYR A 64 -13.33 20.53 4.33
C TYR A 64 -12.39 21.72 4.56
N SER A 65 -11.53 22.08 3.60
CA SER A 65 -10.66 23.26 3.71
C SER A 65 -11.38 24.58 3.41
N VAL A 66 -12.61 24.51 2.91
CA VAL A 66 -13.47 25.65 2.55
C VAL A 66 -14.79 25.62 3.33
N ASP A 67 -15.40 26.80 3.54
CA ASP A 67 -16.70 26.95 4.22
C ASP A 67 -17.73 27.64 3.29
N PRO A 68 -18.86 26.99 2.96
CA PRO A 68 -19.24 25.63 3.33
C PRO A 68 -18.38 24.56 2.61
N PRO A 69 -18.24 23.35 3.18
CA PRO A 69 -17.51 22.26 2.55
C PRO A 69 -17.98 21.99 1.12
N LYS A 70 -17.03 21.87 0.20
CA LYS A 70 -17.33 21.68 -1.22
C LYS A 70 -17.34 20.20 -1.57
N LYS A 71 -18.42 19.72 -2.19
CA LYS A 71 -18.49 18.35 -2.71
C LYS A 71 -17.53 18.17 -3.90
N LEU A 72 -16.60 17.23 -3.79
CA LEU A 72 -15.60 16.88 -4.80
C LEU A 72 -15.99 15.65 -5.63
N LEU A 73 -16.72 14.71 -5.03
CA LEU A 73 -17.14 13.47 -5.67
C LEU A 73 -18.61 13.17 -5.38
N THR A 74 -19.33 12.69 -6.39
CA THR A 74 -20.65 12.09 -6.19
C THR A 74 -20.54 10.69 -5.59
N LYS A 75 -21.66 10.18 -5.08
CA LYS A 75 -21.73 8.83 -4.51
C LYS A 75 -21.50 7.79 -5.60
N GLU A 76 -22.03 8.07 -6.79
CA GLU A 76 -21.92 7.26 -7.99
C GLU A 76 -20.48 7.23 -8.50
N GLN A 77 -19.78 8.37 -8.48
CA GLN A 77 -18.35 8.44 -8.81
C GLN A 77 -17.51 7.63 -7.81
N ALA A 78 -17.76 7.79 -6.50
CA ALA A 78 -17.06 6.99 -5.48
C ALA A 78 -17.30 5.48 -5.65
N ILE A 79 -18.54 5.06 -5.96
CA ILE A 79 -18.86 3.66 -6.26
C ILE A 79 -18.11 3.20 -7.52
N SER A 80 -18.05 4.03 -8.56
CA SER A 80 -17.30 3.70 -9.78
C SER A 80 -15.81 3.49 -9.50
N VAL A 81 -15.20 4.31 -8.66
CA VAL A 81 -13.79 4.14 -8.24
C VAL A 81 -13.59 2.78 -7.56
N ILE A 82 -14.44 2.44 -6.58
CA ILE A 82 -14.36 1.14 -5.89
C ILE A 82 -14.54 -0.03 -6.87
N ASN A 83 -15.52 0.06 -7.77
CA ASN A 83 -15.79 -1.01 -8.73
C ASN A 83 -14.64 -1.20 -9.74
N SER A 84 -13.86 -0.14 -10.00
CA SER A 84 -12.68 -0.19 -10.87
C SER A 84 -11.41 -0.69 -10.16
N PHE A 85 -11.45 -0.92 -8.85
CA PHE A 85 -10.29 -1.35 -8.09
C PHE A 85 -9.87 -2.77 -8.47
N ASN A 86 -8.70 -2.91 -9.08
CA ASN A 86 -8.11 -4.21 -9.38
C ASN A 86 -7.27 -4.70 -8.18
N PHE A 87 -7.84 -5.65 -7.43
CA PHE A 87 -7.14 -6.25 -6.29
C PHE A 87 -5.90 -7.06 -6.74
N ASP A 88 -5.95 -7.72 -7.90
CA ASP A 88 -4.86 -8.57 -8.35
C ASP A 88 -3.60 -7.76 -8.68
N ASP A 89 -3.78 -6.59 -9.31
CA ASP A 89 -2.68 -5.64 -9.53
C ASP A 89 -2.14 -5.12 -8.19
N PHE A 90 -3.00 -4.93 -7.20
CA PHE A 90 -2.62 -4.47 -5.87
C PHE A 90 -1.88 -5.54 -5.05
N LYS A 91 -2.00 -6.84 -5.37
CA LYS A 91 -1.31 -7.92 -4.64
C LYS A 91 0.20 -7.75 -4.61
N ILE A 92 0.80 -7.09 -5.61
CA ILE A 92 2.23 -6.76 -5.62
C ILE A 92 2.62 -5.94 -4.38
N SER A 93 1.78 -4.98 -3.98
CA SER A 93 1.98 -4.18 -2.76
C SER A 93 1.89 -5.03 -1.50
N LEU A 94 0.97 -6.01 -1.49
CA LEU A 94 0.81 -6.96 -0.38
C LEU A 94 2.02 -7.89 -0.26
N TYR A 95 2.50 -8.45 -1.37
CA TYR A 95 3.68 -9.31 -1.39
C TYR A 95 4.92 -8.57 -0.92
N SER A 96 5.14 -7.35 -1.37
CA SER A 96 6.28 -6.56 -0.91
C SER A 96 6.17 -6.25 0.58
N SER A 97 5.00 -5.80 1.04
CA SER A 97 4.79 -5.39 2.43
C SER A 97 4.83 -6.54 3.42
N PHE A 98 4.23 -7.69 3.07
CA PHE A 98 4.22 -8.86 3.93
C PHE A 98 5.46 -9.74 3.80
N SER A 99 6.36 -9.46 2.83
CA SER A 99 7.67 -10.12 2.76
C SER A 99 8.54 -9.89 4.00
N PHE A 100 8.29 -8.81 4.75
CA PHE A 100 8.97 -8.51 6.00
C PHE A 100 8.44 -9.31 7.20
N ILE A 101 7.31 -10.01 7.05
CA ILE A 101 6.79 -10.90 8.08
C ILE A 101 7.45 -12.28 7.91
N SER A 102 8.06 -12.80 8.97
CA SER A 102 8.68 -14.12 8.94
C SER A 102 7.66 -15.20 8.58
N GLU A 103 8.09 -16.29 7.92
CA GLU A 103 7.19 -17.40 7.58
C GLU A 103 6.49 -17.99 8.81
N LYS A 104 7.19 -18.05 9.96
CA LYS A 104 6.62 -18.51 11.22
C LYS A 104 5.44 -17.62 11.64
N ASN A 105 5.64 -16.30 11.61
CA ASN A 105 4.60 -15.36 12.02
C ASN A 105 3.44 -15.34 11.02
N LEU A 106 3.71 -15.49 9.72
CA LEU A 106 2.65 -15.66 8.71
C LEU A 106 1.79 -16.90 8.99
N LYS A 107 2.40 -18.03 9.32
CA LYS A 107 1.67 -19.26 9.69
C LYS A 107 0.83 -19.06 10.95
N GLU A 108 1.37 -18.41 11.98
CA GLU A 108 0.60 -18.09 13.20
C GLU A 108 -0.59 -17.16 12.92
N LEU A 109 -0.41 -16.15 12.05
CA LEU A 109 -1.49 -15.27 11.60
C LEU A 109 -2.58 -16.03 10.83
N ILE A 110 -2.19 -16.95 9.94
CA ILE A 110 -3.12 -17.79 9.19
C ILE A 110 -3.97 -18.64 10.13
N GLU A 111 -3.34 -19.33 11.09
CA GLU A 111 -4.05 -20.19 12.04
C GLU A 111 -4.97 -19.38 12.96
N PHE A 112 -4.52 -18.20 13.40
CA PHE A 112 -5.37 -17.28 14.15
C PHE A 112 -6.64 -16.90 13.39
N HIS A 113 -6.52 -16.48 12.12
CA HIS A 113 -7.68 -16.08 11.31
C HIS A 113 -8.60 -17.27 11.02
N LYS A 114 -8.07 -18.46 10.70
CA LYS A 114 -8.88 -19.67 10.57
C LYS A 114 -9.65 -19.99 11.84
N GLY A 115 -9.02 -19.86 13.01
CA GLY A 115 -9.62 -20.17 14.31
C GLY A 115 -10.80 -19.27 14.69
N ILE A 116 -10.86 -18.04 14.17
CA ILE A 116 -11.93 -17.07 14.45
C ILE A 116 -12.95 -16.93 13.31
N GLY A 117 -12.80 -17.69 12.22
CA GLY A 117 -13.65 -17.55 11.03
C GLY A 117 -13.32 -16.35 10.15
N GLY A 118 -12.07 -15.88 10.20
CA GLY A 118 -11.48 -14.89 9.29
C GLY A 118 -11.70 -13.43 9.71
N ALA A 119 -12.93 -12.98 9.87
CA ALA A 119 -13.21 -11.55 10.11
C ALA A 119 -12.94 -11.12 11.57
N LEU A 120 -12.21 -10.01 11.76
CA LEU A 120 -11.93 -9.45 13.10
C LEU A 120 -13.05 -8.57 13.65
N SER A 121 -14.05 -8.23 12.81
CA SER A 121 -15.15 -7.33 13.17
C SER A 121 -16.37 -7.63 12.29
N ARG A 122 -17.56 -7.23 12.76
CA ARG A 122 -18.85 -7.56 12.10
C ARG A 122 -18.93 -7.11 10.63
N ASN A 123 -18.26 -6.03 10.27
CA ASN A 123 -18.22 -5.47 8.91
C ASN A 123 -16.85 -5.66 8.25
N ASN A 124 -15.96 -6.46 8.83
CA ASN A 124 -14.58 -6.64 8.37
C ASN A 124 -13.85 -5.31 8.13
N SER A 125 -13.94 -4.37 9.07
CA SER A 125 -13.27 -3.06 9.02
C SER A 125 -11.93 -3.04 9.78
N VAL A 126 -11.68 -4.07 10.58
CA VAL A 126 -10.43 -4.25 11.33
C VAL A 126 -9.60 -5.29 10.59
N PHE A 127 -8.38 -4.93 10.20
CA PHE A 127 -7.43 -5.81 9.52
C PHE A 127 -6.00 -5.33 9.72
N LEU A 128 -5.02 -6.18 9.42
CA LEU A 128 -3.61 -5.83 9.46
C LEU A 128 -3.25 -4.96 8.26
N ILE A 129 -2.74 -3.75 8.48
CA ILE A 129 -2.29 -2.85 7.42
C ILE A 129 -0.91 -2.29 7.77
N THR A 130 0.00 -2.27 6.79
CA THR A 130 1.30 -1.59 6.93
C THR A 130 1.22 -0.17 6.37
N PRO A 131 2.12 0.76 6.76
CA PRO A 131 2.17 2.09 6.15
C PRO A 131 2.30 2.05 4.62
N THR A 132 3.05 1.09 4.07
CA THR A 132 3.20 0.92 2.62
C THR A 132 1.89 0.53 1.95
N ILE A 133 1.15 -0.42 2.52
CA ILE A 133 -0.16 -0.82 1.99
C ILE A 133 -1.12 0.35 2.04
N ASP A 134 -1.15 1.09 3.15
CA ASP A 134 -1.98 2.27 3.33
C ASP A 134 -1.70 3.36 2.28
N LEU A 135 -0.42 3.71 2.09
CA LEU A 135 -0.04 4.70 1.10
C LEU A 135 -0.36 4.25 -0.32
N ASN A 136 -0.06 2.99 -0.67
CA ASN A 136 -0.28 2.49 -2.02
C ASN A 136 -1.77 2.47 -2.39
N ILE A 137 -2.65 2.05 -1.48
CA ILE A 137 -4.09 2.05 -1.77
C ILE A 137 -4.61 3.49 -1.91
N LYS A 138 -4.19 4.40 -1.02
CA LYS A 138 -4.59 5.81 -1.10
C LYS A 138 -4.15 6.46 -2.42
N ASN A 139 -2.91 6.20 -2.84
CA ASN A 139 -2.38 6.70 -4.11
C ASN A 139 -3.17 6.16 -5.31
N GLN A 140 -3.51 4.87 -5.31
CA GLN A 140 -4.32 4.28 -6.38
C GLN A 140 -5.73 4.89 -6.43
N LEU A 141 -6.35 5.13 -5.28
CA LEU A 141 -7.67 5.76 -5.18
C LEU A 141 -7.63 7.23 -5.59
N ASP A 142 -6.64 8.00 -5.13
CA ASP A 142 -6.47 9.41 -5.48
C ASP A 142 -6.21 9.57 -6.99
N TYR A 143 -5.39 8.71 -7.59
CA TYR A 143 -5.19 8.67 -9.04
C TYR A 143 -6.49 8.36 -9.82
N ALA A 144 -7.29 7.42 -9.31
CA ALA A 144 -8.60 7.12 -9.92
C ALA A 144 -9.58 8.29 -9.82
N ILE A 145 -9.57 9.02 -8.69
CA ILE A 145 -10.34 10.26 -8.50
C ILE A 145 -9.94 11.32 -9.52
N GLU A 146 -8.63 11.58 -9.66
CA GLU A 146 -8.11 12.58 -10.61
C GLU A 146 -8.53 12.29 -12.05
N ASN A 147 -8.56 11.01 -12.45
CA ASN A 147 -8.94 10.63 -13.82
C ASN A 147 -10.44 10.74 -14.09
N ILE A 148 -11.29 10.78 -13.05
CA ILE A 148 -12.74 11.04 -13.20
C ILE A 148 -13.02 12.55 -13.33
N GLN A 149 -12.13 13.40 -12.80
CA GLN A 149 -12.30 14.86 -12.77
C GLN A 149 -11.69 15.58 -14.00
N LYS A 150 -10.89 14.87 -14.82
CA LYS A 150 -10.40 15.35 -16.11
C LYS A 150 -11.48 15.24 -17.19
#